data_AF-A0A2N7K4Y9-F1
#
_entry.id   AF-A0A2N7K4Y9-F1
#
_cell.length_a   1.000
_cell.length_b   1.000
_cell.length_c   1.000
_cell.angle_alpha   90.00
_cell.angle_beta   90.00
_cell.angle_gamma   90.00
#
_symmetry.space_group_name_H-M   'P 1'
#
loop_
_entity.id
_entity.type
_entity.pdbx_description
1 polymer ?
#
loop_
_entity_poly.entity_id
_entity_poly.type
_entity_poly.pdbx_seq_one_letter_code
_entity_poly.pdbx_strand_id
1 'polypeptide(L)'
;MKKLIITMGCMLVASSANATTTEIVAKEFGLAMVDSLVELQLQTACGTHISNAGKQIVTVDSDCISNVNELLKTLEAEPSATDLVSKVSSFMDANNIPKTL
;
A
#
# COMPACT_ATOMS: atom_id res chain seq x y z
N MET A 1 47.83 -37.42 -36.10
CA MET A 1 47.24 -36.08 -35.94
C MET A 1 46.02 -36.21 -35.04
N LYS A 2 46.13 -35.82 -33.76
CA LYS A 2 45.04 -35.87 -32.77
C LYS A 2 44.34 -34.50 -32.77
N LYS A 3 43.06 -34.43 -33.13
CA LYS A 3 42.23 -33.23 -32.94
C LYS A 3 41.38 -33.45 -31.69
N LEU A 4 41.75 -32.79 -30.60
CA LEU A 4 40.94 -32.67 -29.39
C LEU A 4 40.03 -31.45 -29.57
N ILE A 5 38.75 -31.70 -29.83
CA ILE A 5 37.71 -30.67 -29.81
C ILE A 5 37.32 -30.51 -28.34
N ILE A 6 37.78 -29.43 -27.71
CA ILE A 6 37.34 -29.04 -26.38
C ILE A 6 35.97 -28.39 -26.56
N THR A 7 34.92 -29.18 -26.33
CA THR A 7 33.55 -28.70 -26.30
C THR A 7 33.40 -27.79 -25.09
N MET A 8 33.46 -26.48 -25.34
CA MET A 8 33.12 -25.44 -24.37
C MET A 8 31.60 -25.49 -24.12
N GLY A 9 31.18 -26.50 -23.36
CA GLY A 9 29.83 -26.59 -22.85
C GLY A 9 29.64 -25.49 -21.83
N CYS A 10 29.03 -24.39 -22.25
CA CYS A 10 28.35 -23.47 -21.34
C CYS A 10 27.32 -24.29 -20.57
N MET A 11 27.71 -24.79 -19.39
CA MET A 11 26.74 -25.27 -18.42
C MET A 11 25.92 -24.06 -18.00
N LEU A 12 24.72 -24.01 -18.59
CA LEU A 12 23.62 -23.15 -18.24
C LEU A 12 23.54 -23.08 -16.71
N VAL A 13 23.76 -21.89 -16.18
CA VAL A 13 23.51 -21.59 -14.77
C VAL A 13 22.03 -21.91 -14.53
N ALA A 14 21.78 -22.95 -13.74
CA ALA A 14 20.45 -23.36 -13.35
C ALA A 14 19.73 -22.18 -12.70
N SER A 15 18.86 -21.52 -13.45
CA SER A 15 18.06 -20.38 -13.01
C SER A 15 16.82 -20.90 -12.27
N SER A 16 17.01 -21.56 -11.14
CA SER A 16 15.89 -22.04 -10.31
C SER A 16 15.72 -21.26 -9.00
N ALA A 17 16.51 -20.22 -8.75
CA ALA A 17 16.40 -19.39 -7.55
C ALA A 17 15.57 -18.09 -7.72
N ASN A 18 15.16 -17.72 -8.94
CA ASN A 18 14.62 -16.39 -9.23
C ASN A 18 13.09 -16.26 -9.31
N ALA A 19 12.33 -17.36 -9.28
CA ALA A 19 10.86 -17.27 -9.34
C ALA A 19 10.28 -16.75 -8.01
N THR A 20 10.73 -17.32 -6.88
CA THR A 20 10.24 -16.96 -5.54
C THR A 20 10.63 -15.54 -5.14
N THR A 21 11.82 -15.07 -5.51
CA THR A 21 12.25 -13.69 -5.22
C THR A 21 11.51 -12.65 -6.03
N THR A 22 11.17 -12.95 -7.30
CA THR A 22 10.39 -12.03 -8.15
C THR A 22 8.95 -11.89 -7.65
N GLU A 23 8.34 -12.97 -7.18
CA GLU A 23 6.99 -12.95 -6.60
C GLU A 23 6.92 -12.18 -5.29
N ILE A 24 7.92 -12.34 -4.41
CA ILE A 24 8.04 -11.56 -3.17
C ILE A 24 8.20 -10.07 -3.48
N VAL A 25 9.11 -9.70 -4.40
CA VAL A 25 9.32 -8.30 -4.77
C VAL A 25 8.07 -7.68 -5.42
N ALA A 26 7.35 -8.43 -6.26
CA ALA A 26 6.10 -7.97 -6.86
C ALA A 26 5.00 -7.75 -5.81
N LYS A 27 4.92 -8.63 -4.81
CA LYS A 27 3.99 -8.51 -3.69
C LYS A 27 4.30 -7.27 -2.83
N GLU A 28 5.56 -7.09 -2.44
CA GLU A 28 5.99 -5.92 -1.66
C GLU A 28 5.73 -4.60 -2.40
N PHE A 29 6.02 -4.57 -3.71
CA PHE A 29 5.73 -3.39 -4.53
C PHE A 29 4.23 -3.11 -4.63
N GLY A 30 3.41 -4.16 -4.82
CA GLY A 30 1.95 -4.05 -4.82
C GLY A 30 1.40 -3.51 -3.51
N LEU A 31 1.91 -4.00 -2.38
CA LEU A 31 1.50 -3.53 -1.05
C LEU A 31 1.88 -2.06 -0.83
N ALA A 32 3.09 -1.64 -1.20
CA ALA A 32 3.52 -0.24 -1.10
C ALA A 32 2.68 0.70 -1.97
N MET A 33 2.25 0.24 -3.15
CA MET A 33 1.37 1.00 -4.03
C MET A 33 -0.02 1.17 -3.41
N VAL A 34 -0.59 0.10 -2.86
CA VAL A 34 -1.89 0.15 -2.16
C VAL A 34 -1.81 1.06 -0.94
N ASP A 35 -0.73 0.99 -0.17
CA ASP A 35 -0.53 1.86 0.99
C ASP A 35 -0.50 3.35 0.61
N SER A 36 0.18 3.68 -0.50
CA SER A 36 0.22 5.03 -1.05
C SER A 36 -1.16 5.50 -1.56
N LEU A 37 -1.92 4.59 -2.18
CA LEU A 37 -3.28 4.86 -2.64
C LEU A 37 -4.22 5.17 -1.46
N VAL A 38 -4.12 4.42 -0.37
CA VAL A 38 -4.91 4.65 0.84
C VAL A 38 -4.58 6.01 1.45
N GLU A 39 -3.31 6.42 1.50
CA GLU A 39 -2.95 7.77 1.97
C GLU A 39 -3.57 8.87 1.12
N LEU A 40 -3.52 8.74 -0.20
CA LEU A 40 -4.12 9.70 -1.12
C LEU A 40 -5.64 9.77 -0.94
N GLN A 41 -6.31 8.62 -0.78
CA GLN A 41 -7.75 8.56 -0.49
C GLN A 41 -8.08 9.28 0.82
N LEU A 42 -7.30 9.09 1.89
CA LEU A 42 -7.52 9.80 3.16
C LEU A 42 -7.29 11.31 3.04
N GLN A 43 -6.27 11.73 2.30
CA GLN A 43 -5.99 13.16 2.07
C GLN A 43 -7.05 13.85 1.22
N THR A 44 -7.70 13.11 0.31
CA THR A 44 -8.73 13.64 -0.59
C THR A 44 -10.14 13.49 -0.02
N ALA A 45 -10.36 12.54 0.89
CA ALA A 45 -11.64 12.32 1.55
C ALA A 45 -12.07 13.53 2.38
N CYS A 46 -11.13 14.25 2.97
CA CYS A 46 -11.39 15.37 3.87
C CYS A 46 -10.71 16.65 3.40
N GLY A 47 -11.39 17.79 3.52
CA GLY A 47 -10.79 19.09 3.21
C GLY A 47 -9.66 19.42 4.19
N THR A 48 -8.44 19.65 3.71
CA THR A 48 -7.30 20.03 4.57
C THR A 48 -6.87 21.47 4.32
N HIS A 49 -6.48 22.17 5.39
CA HIS A 49 -5.94 23.52 5.30
C HIS A 49 -4.81 23.73 6.31
N ILE A 50 -3.91 24.66 6.01
CA ILE A 50 -2.82 25.03 6.91
C ILE A 50 -3.29 26.24 7.74
N SER A 51 -3.31 26.06 9.06
CA SER A 51 -3.57 27.17 9.99
C SER A 51 -2.45 28.20 9.96
N ASN A 52 -2.73 29.39 10.48
CA ASN A 52 -1.72 30.45 10.64
C ASN A 52 -0.52 30.04 11.52
N ALA A 53 -0.66 28.99 12.32
CA ALA A 53 0.42 28.41 13.13
C ALA A 53 1.25 27.34 12.39
N GLY A 54 1.01 27.14 11.08
CA GLY A 54 1.68 26.11 10.27
C GLY A 54 1.19 24.68 10.53
N LYS A 55 0.11 24.50 11.28
CA LYS A 55 -0.49 23.18 11.53
C LYS A 55 -1.47 22.82 10.43
N GLN A 56 -1.39 21.60 9.91
CA GLN A 56 -2.42 21.02 9.08
C GLN A 56 -3.66 20.75 9.93
N ILE A 57 -4.81 21.23 9.46
CA ILE A 57 -6.13 21.01 10.04
C ILE A 57 -6.96 20.25 9.02
N VAL A 58 -7.57 19.16 9.48
CA VAL A 58 -8.53 18.37 8.72
C VAL A 58 -9.94 18.88 9.05
N THR A 59 -10.70 19.19 8.02
CA THR A 59 -12.10 19.59 8.13
C THR A 59 -12.94 18.33 8.13
N VAL A 60 -13.62 18.06 9.24
CA VAL A 60 -14.47 16.89 9.41
C VAL A 60 -15.93 17.30 9.17
N ASP A 61 -16.33 17.27 7.91
CA ASP A 61 -17.72 17.45 7.47
C ASP A 61 -18.38 16.08 7.18
N SER A 62 -19.65 16.09 6.75
CA SER A 62 -20.39 14.86 6.43
C SER A 62 -19.72 14.02 5.36
N ASP A 63 -19.09 14.66 4.38
CA ASP A 63 -18.49 13.99 3.23
C ASP A 63 -17.19 13.31 3.64
N CYS A 64 -16.35 13.99 4.44
CA CYS A 64 -15.19 13.40 5.10
C CYS A 64 -15.56 12.17 5.93
N ILE A 65 -16.58 12.28 6.78
CA ILE A 65 -17.05 11.16 7.60
C ILE A 65 -17.51 10.00 6.71
N SER A 66 -18.32 10.27 5.69
CA SER A 66 -18.85 9.24 4.79
C SER A 66 -17.73 8.53 4.02
N ASN A 67 -16.84 9.27 3.37
CA ASN A 67 -15.79 8.72 2.51
C ASN A 67 -14.78 7.91 3.31
N VAL A 68 -14.36 8.39 4.49
CA VAL A 68 -13.42 7.65 5.35
C VAL A 68 -14.05 6.37 5.90
N ASN A 69 -15.34 6.41 6.28
CA ASN A 69 -16.05 5.21 6.72
C ASN A 69 -16.28 4.21 5.58
N GLU A 70 -16.51 4.67 4.35
CA GLU A 70 -16.63 3.80 3.17
C GLU A 70 -15.29 3.11 2.86
N LEU A 71 -14.18 3.85 2.92
CA LEU A 71 -12.84 3.29 2.78
C LEU A 71 -12.55 2.25 3.86
N LEU A 72 -12.88 2.55 5.13
CA LEU A 72 -12.71 1.60 6.23
C LEU A 72 -13.49 0.30 5.99
N LYS A 73 -14.79 0.40 5.65
CA LYS A 73 -15.63 -0.78 5.37
C LYS A 73 -15.11 -1.61 4.20
N THR A 74 -14.60 -0.95 3.16
CA THR A 74 -14.03 -1.62 1.99
C THR A 74 -12.79 -2.43 2.38
N LEU A 75 -11.91 -1.87 3.21
CA LEU A 75 -10.71 -2.56 3.68
C LEU A 75 -11.04 -3.66 4.70
N GLU A 76 -12.04 -3.49 5.56
CA GLU A 76 -12.49 -4.52 6.51
C GLU A 76 -13.07 -5.76 5.81
N ALA A 77 -13.59 -5.62 4.58
CA ALA A 77 -14.06 -6.73 3.77
C ALA A 77 -12.92 -7.61 3.24
N GLU A 78 -11.67 -7.12 3.24
CA GLU A 78 -10.50 -7.80 2.71
C GLU A 78 -9.63 -8.40 3.84
N PRO A 79 -9.54 -9.74 3.99
CA PRO A 79 -8.85 -10.38 5.12
C PRO A 79 -7.35 -10.07 5.23
N SER A 80 -6.71 -9.67 4.13
CA SER A 80 -5.29 -9.34 4.08
C SER A 80 -4.97 -7.87 4.35
N ALA A 81 -5.98 -7.02 4.57
CA ALA A 81 -5.82 -5.56 4.67
C ALA A 81 -5.71 -5.03 6.11
N THR A 82 -5.41 -5.87 7.11
CA THR A 82 -5.37 -5.50 8.54
C THR A 82 -4.54 -4.26 8.83
N ASP A 83 -3.36 -4.12 8.20
CA ASP A 83 -2.48 -2.97 8.39
C ASP A 83 -3.10 -1.69 7.83
N LEU A 84 -3.81 -1.78 6.70
CA LEU A 84 -4.51 -0.67 6.07
C LEU A 84 -5.74 -0.24 6.88
N VAL A 85 -6.48 -1.20 7.43
CA VAL A 85 -7.60 -0.95 8.36
C VAL A 85 -7.11 -0.19 9.60
N SER A 86 -5.96 -0.60 10.15
CA SER A 86 -5.32 0.07 11.27
C SER A 86 -4.90 1.52 10.93
N LYS A 87 -4.37 1.73 9.72
CA LYS A 87 -3.98 3.05 9.21
C LYS A 87 -5.17 4.00 9.09
N VAL A 88 -6.27 3.53 8.49
CA VAL A 88 -7.51 4.32 8.38
C VAL A 88 -8.11 4.60 9.75
N SER A 89 -8.15 3.61 10.64
CA SER A 89 -8.63 3.80 12.02
C SER A 89 -7.80 4.84 12.78
N SER A 90 -6.47 4.80 12.65
CA SER A 90 -5.57 5.77 13.27
C SER A 90 -5.79 7.19 12.74
N PHE A 91 -6.05 7.33 11.43
CA PHE A 91 -6.42 8.62 10.84
C PHE A 91 -7.75 9.13 11.39
N MET A 92 -8.75 8.26 11.54
CA MET A 92 -10.04 8.61 12.14
C MET A 92 -9.87 9.10 13.57
N ASP A 93 -9.13 8.36 14.40
CA ASP A 93 -8.89 8.71 15.80
C ASP A 93 -8.13 10.04 15.94
N ALA A 94 -7.09 10.26 15.12
CA ALA A 94 -6.31 11.49 15.14
C ALA A 94 -7.13 12.75 14.78
N ASN A 95 -8.17 12.58 13.98
CA ASN A 95 -9.01 13.67 13.49
C ASN A 95 -10.41 13.71 14.12
N ASN A 96 -10.70 12.84 15.09
CA ASN A 96 -12.01 12.70 15.74
C ASN A 96 -13.16 12.40 14.76
N ILE A 97 -12.90 11.57 13.75
CA ILE A 97 -13.91 11.14 12.77
C ILE A 97 -14.74 9.99 13.39
N PRO A 98 -16.06 10.14 13.55
CA PRO A 98 -16.89 9.07 14.09
C PRO A 98 -16.98 7.87 13.13
N LYS A 99 -17.07 6.66 13.69
CA LYS A 99 -17.26 5.39 12.94
C LYS A 99 -18.70 5.16 12.44
N THR A 100 -19.57 6.13 12.64
CA THR A 100 -21.00 6.08 12.30
C THR A 100 -21.43 7.41 11.70
N LEU A 101 -22.21 7.35 10.63
CA LEU A 101 -23.00 8.48 10.13
C LEU A 101 -24.25 8.67 10.99
#